data_AF-X0Y4Y8-F1
#
_entry.id   AF-X0Y4Y8-F1
#
_cell.length_a   1.000
_cell.length_b   1.000
_cell.length_c   1.000
_cell.angle_alpha   90.00
_cell.angle_beta   90.00
_cell.angle_gamma   90.00
#
_symmetry.space_group_name_H-M   'P 1'
#
loop_
_entity.id
_entity.type
_entity.pdbx_description
1 polymer ?
#
loop_
_entity_poly.entity_id
_entity_poly.type
_entity_poly.pdbx_seq_one_letter_code
_entity_poly.pdbx_strand_id
1 'polypeptide(L)'
;NYKKGLQFSPNDTLYHYRLGYAYHLMRRLTEASSQYKMVLKLDPPRLASEDDLKLANKYAPRLSANPEEFFDLKDLAAVIHPKRPIIAYNLFWEDDIDHPGDNDPSDHEVVWIKFNQNNGKVTGVYTYFHRAILSTEEAVKDANLHNQRARIGVQWGGHGSLPLGWERLKPEAVYEKIGKRLKVRNMSGRYQKLSKSIRNPDHPLARNWPKRFKGTYKDFIDFSQYIDSRRLLKKKKMVI
;
A
#
# COMPACT_ATOMS: atom_id res chain seq x y z
N ASN A 1 12.75 -7.48 26.67
CA ASN A 1 13.08 -6.10 27.12
C ASN A 1 11.87 -5.18 27.17
N TYR A 2 11.07 -5.02 26.10
CA TYR A 2 9.90 -4.11 26.13
C TYR A 2 8.84 -4.44 27.18
N LYS A 3 8.49 -5.72 27.38
CA LYS A 3 7.56 -6.14 28.44
C LYS A 3 8.02 -5.74 29.85
N LYS A 4 9.32 -5.87 30.14
CA LYS A 4 9.91 -5.42 31.41
C LYS A 4 9.85 -3.89 31.51
N GLY A 5 10.13 -3.17 30.42
CA GLY A 5 9.97 -1.71 30.36
C GLY A 5 8.54 -1.28 30.74
N LEU A 6 7.52 -1.95 30.20
CA LEU A 6 6.12 -1.68 30.53
C LEU A 6 5.73 -2.01 31.98
N GLN A 7 6.51 -2.83 32.71
CA GLN A 7 6.27 -3.03 34.15
C GLN A 7 6.63 -1.79 34.97
N PHE A 8 7.65 -1.04 34.55
CA PHE A 8 8.11 0.19 35.22
C PHE A 8 7.44 1.45 34.65
N SER A 9 7.10 1.44 33.37
CA SER A 9 6.50 2.56 32.66
C SER A 9 5.34 2.08 31.79
N PRO A 10 4.18 1.74 32.41
CA PRO A 10 3.06 1.09 31.73
C PRO A 10 2.35 1.96 30.68
N ASN A 11 2.61 3.27 30.67
CA ASN A 11 2.06 4.21 29.69
C ASN A 11 3.13 4.74 28.72
N ASP A 12 4.29 4.08 28.63
CA ASP A 12 5.32 4.46 27.67
C ASP A 12 4.91 4.04 26.25
N THR A 13 4.55 5.03 25.44
CA THR A 13 4.11 4.86 24.05
C THR A 13 5.17 4.14 23.20
N LEU A 14 6.47 4.41 23.42
CA LEU A 14 7.55 3.80 22.65
C LEU A 14 7.68 2.32 22.97
N TYR A 15 7.51 1.91 24.23
CA TYR A 15 7.50 0.50 24.60
C TYR A 15 6.30 -0.25 24.03
N HIS A 16 5.10 0.33 24.06
CA HIS A 16 3.94 -0.24 23.39
C HIS A 16 4.18 -0.39 21.88
N TYR A 17 4.67 0.65 21.21
CA TYR A 17 4.98 0.61 19.78
C TYR A 17 5.99 -0.49 19.45
N ARG A 18 7.13 -0.54 20.16
CA ARG A 18 8.18 -1.53 19.90
C ARG A 18 7.74 -2.95 20.20
N LEU A 19 6.92 -3.14 21.23
CA LEU A 19 6.34 -4.45 21.54
C LEU A 19 5.34 -4.88 20.46
N GLY A 20 4.47 -3.96 20.01
CA GLY A 20 3.55 -4.20 18.90
C GLY A 20 4.29 -4.56 17.61
N TYR A 21 5.34 -3.81 17.27
CA TYR A 21 6.19 -4.09 16.12
C TYR A 21 6.89 -5.44 16.21
N ALA A 22 7.42 -5.79 17.39
CA ALA A 22 8.03 -7.11 17.61
C ALA A 22 7.00 -8.24 17.42
N TYR A 23 5.78 -8.09 17.95
CA TYR A 23 4.71 -9.07 17.72
C TYR A 23 4.28 -9.15 16.26
N HIS A 24 4.20 -8.02 15.55
CA HIS A 24 3.88 -7.98 14.13
C HIS A 24 4.92 -8.76 13.31
N LEU A 25 6.21 -8.57 13.58
CA LEU A 25 7.30 -9.33 12.95
C LEU A 25 7.23 -10.85 13.25
N MET A 26 6.66 -11.22 14.40
CA MET A 26 6.41 -12.62 14.79
C MET A 26 5.07 -13.17 14.25
N ARG A 27 4.33 -12.42 13.42
CA ARG A 27 2.97 -12.75 12.94
C ARG A 27 1.94 -12.94 14.06
N ARG A 28 2.19 -12.37 15.24
CA ARG A 28 1.27 -12.31 16.38
C ARG A 28 0.38 -11.08 16.29
N LEU A 29 -0.49 -11.07 15.28
CA LEU A 29 -1.21 -9.87 14.84
C LEU A 29 -2.25 -9.37 15.84
N THR A 30 -2.90 -10.28 16.58
CA THR A 30 -3.83 -9.92 17.66
C THR A 30 -3.11 -9.15 18.78
N GLU A 31 -1.95 -9.64 19.22
CA GLU A 31 -1.15 -8.95 20.24
C GLU A 31 -0.54 -7.66 19.70
N ALA A 32 -0.07 -7.66 18.44
CA ALA A 32 0.43 -6.46 17.78
C ALA A 32 -0.65 -5.35 17.75
N SER A 33 -1.85 -5.69 17.27
CA SER A 33 -3.01 -4.79 17.22
C SER A 33 -3.37 -4.25 18.60
N SER A 34 -3.36 -5.11 19.63
CA SER A 34 -3.60 -4.68 21.02
C SER A 34 -2.58 -3.64 21.50
N GLN A 35 -1.30 -3.81 21.16
CA GLN A 35 -0.26 -2.82 21.51
C GLN A 35 -0.38 -1.53 20.70
N TYR A 36 -0.66 -1.60 19.40
CA TYR A 36 -0.88 -0.41 18.58
C TYR A 36 -2.13 0.36 19.00
N LYS A 37 -3.19 -0.32 19.45
CA LYS A 37 -4.36 0.32 20.05
C LYS A 37 -3.98 1.12 21.31
N MET A 38 -3.04 0.63 22.10
CA MET A 38 -2.54 1.37 23.25
C MET A 38 -1.72 2.60 22.83
N VAL A 39 -0.89 2.48 21.80
CA VAL A 39 -0.17 3.62 21.20
C VAL A 39 -1.16 4.71 20.78
N LEU A 40 -2.21 4.35 20.02
CA LEU A 40 -3.22 5.31 19.56
C LEU A 40 -4.05 5.92 20.71
N LYS A 41 -4.14 5.25 21.86
CA LYS A 41 -4.81 5.79 23.05
C LYS A 41 -3.93 6.77 23.82
N LEU A 42 -2.64 6.46 23.95
CA LEU A 42 -1.68 7.25 24.73
C LEU A 42 -1.16 8.46 23.94
N ASP A 43 -0.95 8.30 22.64
CA ASP A 43 -0.47 9.32 21.72
C ASP A 43 -1.37 9.32 20.48
N PRO A 44 -2.60 9.85 20.61
CA PRO A 44 -3.53 9.89 19.49
C PRO A 44 -2.97 10.75 18.36
N PRO A 45 -3.11 10.33 17.09
CA PRO A 45 -2.71 11.15 15.97
C PRO A 45 -3.46 12.49 16.00
N ARG A 46 -2.78 13.57 15.60
CA ARG A 46 -3.42 14.86 15.43
C ARG A 46 -4.59 14.73 14.45
N LEU A 47 -5.71 15.37 14.77
CA LEU A 47 -6.82 15.47 13.82
C LEU A 47 -6.39 16.27 12.58
N ALA A 48 -6.72 15.75 11.40
CA ALA A 48 -6.50 16.45 10.15
C ALA A 48 -7.22 17.81 10.16
N SER A 49 -6.50 18.86 9.82
CA SER A 49 -7.07 20.17 9.54
C SER A 49 -7.78 20.16 8.17
N GLU A 50 -8.56 21.19 7.87
CA GLU A 50 -9.15 21.34 6.53
C GLU A 50 -8.07 21.43 5.44
N ASP A 51 -6.93 22.03 5.75
CA ASP A 51 -5.82 22.16 4.80
C ASP A 51 -5.12 20.82 4.58
N ASP A 52 -5.00 19.99 5.61
CA ASP A 52 -4.52 18.60 5.46
C ASP A 52 -5.45 17.80 4.55
N LEU A 53 -6.77 17.93 4.73
CA LEU A 53 -7.76 17.26 3.89
C LEU A 53 -7.70 17.76 2.43
N LYS A 54 -7.60 19.07 2.21
CA LYS A 54 -7.45 19.67 0.88
C LYS A 54 -6.15 19.18 0.21
N LEU A 55 -5.05 19.15 0.95
CA LEU A 55 -3.74 18.72 0.47
C LEU A 55 -3.75 17.23 0.10
N ALA A 56 -4.25 16.37 0.99
CA ALA A 56 -4.39 14.94 0.73
C ALA A 56 -5.33 14.67 -0.45
N ASN A 57 -6.42 15.43 -0.60
CA ASN A 57 -7.32 15.29 -1.74
C ASN A 57 -6.68 15.74 -3.06
N LYS A 58 -5.92 16.84 -3.05
CA LYS A 58 -5.23 17.40 -4.21
C LYS A 58 -4.33 16.35 -4.88
N TYR A 59 -3.49 15.67 -4.10
CA TYR A 59 -2.51 14.70 -4.60
C TYR A 59 -3.00 13.24 -4.59
N ALA A 60 -4.26 12.99 -4.23
CA ALA A 60 -4.80 11.63 -4.14
C ALA A 60 -4.69 10.90 -5.49
N PRO A 61 -4.05 9.71 -5.54
CA PRO A 61 -3.75 9.02 -6.79
C PRO A 61 -5.02 8.56 -7.50
N ARG A 62 -4.98 8.50 -8.83
CA ARG A 62 -5.99 7.86 -9.66
C ARG A 62 -5.67 6.37 -9.71
N LEU A 63 -6.42 5.56 -8.99
CA LEU A 63 -6.19 4.11 -8.97
C LEU A 63 -6.89 3.47 -10.17
N SER A 64 -6.20 2.56 -10.83
CA SER A 64 -6.65 1.83 -12.01
C SER A 64 -6.37 0.35 -11.79
N ALA A 65 -7.38 -0.40 -11.38
CA ALA A 65 -7.26 -1.84 -11.11
C ALA A 65 -7.54 -2.67 -12.35
N ASN A 66 -7.20 -3.95 -12.26
CA ASN A 66 -7.62 -4.94 -13.23
C ASN A 66 -9.15 -5.13 -13.18
N PRO A 67 -9.85 -5.22 -14.33
CA PRO A 67 -11.30 -5.43 -14.34
C PRO A 67 -11.78 -6.74 -13.71
N GLU A 68 -10.93 -7.76 -13.68
CA GLU A 68 -11.23 -9.03 -13.01
C GLU A 68 -10.79 -9.05 -11.53
N GLU A 69 -10.37 -7.90 -10.96
CA GLU A 69 -10.00 -7.82 -9.55
C GLU A 69 -11.16 -8.29 -8.66
N PHE A 70 -10.84 -9.21 -7.76
CA PHE A 70 -11.80 -9.87 -6.89
C PHE A 70 -11.93 -9.15 -5.54
N PHE A 71 -10.84 -8.54 -5.06
CA PHE A 71 -10.79 -7.91 -3.75
C PHE A 71 -11.04 -6.41 -3.84
N ASP A 72 -12.01 -5.92 -3.07
CA ASP A 72 -12.31 -4.50 -3.02
C ASP A 72 -11.25 -3.70 -2.26
N LEU A 73 -11.01 -2.46 -2.70
CA LEU A 73 -10.32 -1.47 -1.87
C LEU A 73 -11.25 -1.02 -0.72
N LYS A 74 -10.98 -1.47 0.50
CA LYS A 74 -11.80 -1.22 1.70
C LYS A 74 -11.59 0.15 2.30
N ASP A 75 -10.34 0.56 2.42
CA ASP A 75 -10.00 1.82 3.05
C ASP A 75 -8.73 2.44 2.48
N LEU A 76 -8.54 3.71 2.79
CA LEU A 76 -7.38 4.48 2.37
C LEU A 76 -7.04 5.52 3.44
N ALA A 77 -5.78 5.47 3.91
CA ALA A 77 -5.24 6.44 4.84
C ALA A 77 -4.12 7.26 4.19
N ALA A 78 -4.27 8.59 4.16
CA ALA A 78 -3.21 9.49 3.74
C ALA A 78 -2.38 9.93 4.94
N VAL A 79 -1.06 9.78 4.87
CA VAL A 79 -0.11 10.22 5.89
C VAL A 79 0.76 11.32 5.30
N ILE A 80 0.59 12.55 5.80
CA ILE A 80 1.35 13.72 5.38
C ILE A 80 2.66 13.74 6.17
N HIS A 81 3.79 13.73 5.48
CA HIS A 81 5.07 13.75 6.19
C HIS A 81 5.26 15.11 6.90
N PRO A 82 5.68 15.13 8.19
CA PRO A 82 5.70 16.36 9.01
C PRO A 82 6.75 17.42 8.60
N LYS A 83 7.56 17.16 7.58
CA LYS A 83 8.75 17.97 7.24
C LYS A 83 9.09 17.96 5.75
N ARG A 84 8.70 16.90 5.03
CA ARG A 84 9.00 16.73 3.61
C ARG A 84 7.69 16.87 2.84
N PRO A 85 7.71 17.46 1.63
CA PRO A 85 6.51 17.58 0.81
C PRO A 85 6.20 16.26 0.10
N ILE A 86 5.83 15.26 0.90
CA ILE A 86 5.49 13.91 0.44
C ILE A 86 4.30 13.41 1.25
N ILE A 87 3.35 12.78 0.56
CA ILE A 87 2.19 12.12 1.17
C ILE A 87 2.27 10.64 0.85
N ALA A 88 2.13 9.79 1.85
CA ALA A 88 1.94 8.36 1.68
C ALA A 88 0.44 8.05 1.66
N TYR A 89 -0.04 7.36 0.63
CA TYR A 89 -1.39 6.83 0.54
C TYR A 89 -1.31 5.33 0.80
N ASN A 90 -1.77 4.93 1.98
CA ASN A 90 -1.88 3.54 2.39
C ASN A 90 -3.22 3.00 1.86
N LEU A 91 -3.15 1.94 1.07
CA LEU A 91 -4.28 1.29 0.41
C LEU A 91 -4.54 -0.04 1.12
N PHE A 92 -5.77 -0.25 1.57
CA PHE A 92 -6.17 -1.46 2.29
C PHE A 92 -7.17 -2.24 1.45
N TRP A 93 -6.71 -3.32 0.83
CA TRP A 93 -7.52 -4.24 0.03
C TRP A 93 -8.09 -5.33 0.92
N GLU A 94 -9.21 -5.95 0.53
CA GLU A 94 -9.87 -6.99 1.32
C GLU A 94 -8.92 -8.09 1.79
N ASP A 95 -8.10 -8.59 0.87
CA ASP A 95 -7.16 -9.69 1.10
C ASP A 95 -6.15 -9.71 -0.05
N ASP A 96 -5.25 -10.69 -0.07
CA ASP A 96 -4.46 -11.03 -1.25
C ASP A 96 -4.62 -12.51 -1.65
N ILE A 97 -4.59 -12.75 -2.95
CA ILE A 97 -4.87 -14.08 -3.53
C ILE A 97 -3.76 -15.10 -3.26
N ASP A 98 -2.57 -14.64 -2.86
CA ASP A 98 -1.42 -15.48 -2.56
C ASP A 98 -1.46 -15.97 -1.08
N HIS A 99 -2.26 -15.39 -0.18
CA HIS A 99 -2.13 -15.58 1.27
C HIS A 99 -3.45 -15.75 2.07
N PRO A 100 -4.38 -16.65 1.67
CA PRO A 100 -5.73 -16.80 2.27
C PRO A 100 -5.82 -17.18 3.76
N GLY A 101 -4.70 -17.37 4.46
CA GLY A 101 -4.69 -17.89 5.83
C GLY A 101 -3.53 -17.35 6.65
N ASP A 102 -2.98 -16.20 6.28
CA ASP A 102 -1.86 -15.60 7.00
C ASP A 102 -2.30 -14.70 8.16
N ASN A 103 -3.62 -14.58 8.37
CA ASN A 103 -4.30 -13.80 9.41
C ASN A 103 -4.11 -12.28 9.27
N ASP A 104 -3.65 -11.79 8.12
CA ASP A 104 -3.66 -10.36 7.84
C ASP A 104 -5.11 -9.87 7.69
N PRO A 105 -5.45 -8.71 8.28
CA PRO A 105 -6.83 -8.19 8.23
C PRO A 105 -7.17 -7.54 6.87
N SER A 106 -6.17 -7.31 6.04
CA SER A 106 -6.22 -6.65 4.73
C SER A 106 -4.86 -6.77 4.08
N ASP A 107 -4.81 -6.83 2.76
CA ASP A 107 -3.57 -6.56 2.03
C ASP A 107 -3.25 -5.05 2.05
N HIS A 108 -2.00 -4.70 2.33
CA HIS A 108 -1.57 -3.32 2.57
C HIS A 108 -0.52 -2.90 1.54
N GLU A 109 -0.93 -1.96 0.71
CA GLU A 109 -0.10 -1.37 -0.34
C GLU A 109 0.12 0.12 -0.09
N VAL A 110 1.20 0.68 -0.64
CA VAL A 110 1.55 2.09 -0.40
C VAL A 110 2.03 2.79 -1.67
N VAL A 111 1.50 4.00 -1.86
CA VAL A 111 1.91 4.96 -2.90
C VAL A 111 2.40 6.23 -2.25
N TRP A 112 3.54 6.77 -2.67
CA TRP A 112 4.03 8.07 -2.21
C TRP A 112 4.02 9.10 -3.33
N ILE A 113 3.46 10.27 -3.05
CA ILE A 113 3.45 11.41 -3.96
C ILE A 113 4.28 12.53 -3.36
N LYS A 114 5.40 12.85 -4.01
CA LYS A 114 6.26 14.00 -3.66
C LYS A 114 5.89 15.19 -4.53
N PHE A 115 5.85 16.38 -3.95
CA PHE A 115 5.49 17.61 -4.63
C PHE A 115 6.41 18.76 -4.24
N ASN A 116 6.37 19.85 -5.00
CA ASN A 116 7.05 21.10 -4.68
C ASN A 116 6.05 22.04 -3.96
N GLN A 117 6.42 22.58 -2.81
CA GLN A 117 5.51 23.42 -2.01
C GLN A 117 5.25 24.79 -2.65
N ASN A 118 6.20 25.31 -3.43
CA ASN A 118 6.11 26.66 -4.00
C ASN A 118 5.14 26.70 -5.20
N ASN A 119 5.22 25.72 -6.09
CA ASN A 119 4.40 25.70 -7.32
C ASN A 119 3.34 24.58 -7.33
N GLY A 120 3.31 23.72 -6.30
CA GLY A 120 2.35 22.64 -6.15
C GLY A 120 2.47 21.52 -7.20
N LYS A 121 3.56 21.46 -7.96
CA LYS A 121 3.80 20.44 -8.98
C LYS A 121 4.28 19.14 -8.35
N VAL A 122 3.76 18.01 -8.82
CA VAL A 122 4.29 16.68 -8.47
C VAL A 122 5.72 16.58 -9.00
N THR A 123 6.63 16.14 -8.15
CA THR A 123 8.05 15.95 -8.44
C THR A 123 8.53 14.53 -8.24
N GLY A 124 7.67 13.64 -7.71
CA GLY A 124 7.96 12.22 -7.59
C GLY A 124 6.69 11.41 -7.37
N VAL A 125 6.64 10.26 -8.01
CA VAL A 125 5.61 9.23 -7.81
C VAL A 125 6.34 7.94 -7.49
N TYR A 126 6.08 7.38 -6.32
CA TYR A 126 6.70 6.13 -5.87
C TYR A 126 5.59 5.15 -5.50
N THR A 127 5.83 3.89 -5.81
CA THR A 127 4.85 2.82 -5.58
C THR A 127 5.56 1.62 -4.98
N TYR A 128 4.88 0.93 -4.07
CA TYR A 128 5.33 -0.36 -3.58
C TYR A 128 4.88 -1.45 -4.54
N PHE A 129 5.81 -2.28 -5.01
CA PHE A 129 5.54 -3.45 -5.83
C PHE A 129 6.33 -4.63 -5.28
N HIS A 130 5.71 -5.41 -4.41
CA HIS A 130 6.27 -6.67 -3.92
C HIS A 130 7.71 -6.54 -3.40
N ARG A 131 7.94 -5.57 -2.50
CA ARG A 131 9.24 -5.17 -1.90
C ARG A 131 10.12 -4.25 -2.73
N ALA A 132 9.80 -4.05 -4.01
CA ALA A 132 10.47 -3.02 -4.82
C ALA A 132 9.75 -1.68 -4.62
N ILE A 133 10.53 -0.59 -4.63
CA ILE A 133 9.99 0.76 -4.77
C ILE A 133 10.20 1.18 -6.22
N LEU A 134 9.11 1.43 -6.94
CA LEU A 134 9.13 1.81 -8.35
C LEU A 134 8.81 3.29 -8.51
N SER A 135 9.49 3.94 -9.46
CA SER A 135 9.26 5.33 -9.83
C SER A 135 9.61 5.57 -11.30
N THR A 136 8.91 6.50 -11.94
CA THR A 136 9.14 6.90 -13.34
C THR A 136 8.91 8.40 -13.51
N GLU A 137 9.61 9.02 -14.47
CA GLU A 137 9.35 10.41 -14.86
C GLU A 137 7.97 10.58 -15.52
N GLU A 138 7.48 9.56 -16.20
CA GLU A 138 6.21 9.55 -16.93
C GLU A 138 5.05 9.58 -15.96
N ALA A 139 5.14 8.89 -14.82
CA ALA A 139 4.14 9.02 -13.77
C ALA A 139 4.10 10.44 -13.20
N VAL A 140 5.26 11.12 -13.10
CA VAL A 140 5.33 12.53 -12.70
C VAL A 140 4.72 13.44 -13.76
N LYS A 141 5.06 13.24 -15.04
CA LYS A 141 4.50 14.00 -16.17
C LYS A 141 2.97 13.83 -16.25
N ASP A 142 2.49 12.58 -16.16
CA ASP A 142 1.07 12.24 -16.11
C ASP A 142 0.36 12.93 -14.94
N ALA A 143 0.92 12.85 -13.72
CA ALA A 143 0.33 13.53 -12.57
C ALA A 143 0.19 15.03 -12.79
N ASN A 144 1.23 15.66 -13.35
CA ASN A 144 1.25 17.10 -13.62
C ASN A 144 0.22 17.53 -14.68
N LEU A 145 -0.07 16.67 -15.66
CA LEU A 145 -1.11 16.86 -16.68
C LEU A 145 -2.53 16.65 -16.12
N HIS A 146 -2.68 15.83 -15.07
CA HIS A 146 -3.97 15.44 -14.51
C HIS A 146 -4.18 15.98 -13.10
N ASN A 147 -4.09 17.31 -12.97
CA ASN A 147 -4.39 18.03 -11.73
C ASN A 147 -3.62 17.52 -10.51
N GLN A 148 -2.35 17.13 -10.71
CA GLN A 148 -1.44 16.62 -9.67
C GLN A 148 -1.78 15.21 -9.15
N ARG A 149 -2.57 14.45 -9.90
CA ARG A 149 -3.01 13.10 -9.52
C ARG A 149 -2.36 12.03 -10.39
N ALA A 150 -1.36 11.35 -9.85
CA ALA A 150 -0.69 10.27 -10.56
C ALA A 150 -1.65 9.10 -10.85
N ARG A 151 -1.59 8.54 -12.06
CA ARG A 151 -2.21 7.24 -12.36
C ARG A 151 -1.37 6.10 -11.79
N ILE A 152 -2.01 5.20 -11.04
CA ILE A 152 -1.41 4.02 -10.44
C ILE A 152 -2.17 2.78 -10.92
N GLY A 153 -1.47 1.87 -11.58
CA GLY A 153 -2.00 0.54 -11.92
C GLY A 153 -1.98 -0.36 -10.68
N VAL A 154 -3.00 -1.20 -10.53
CA VAL A 154 -3.09 -2.18 -9.44
C VAL A 154 -3.09 -3.57 -10.03
N GLN A 155 -2.06 -4.36 -9.70
CA GLN A 155 -1.95 -5.74 -10.15
C GLN A 155 -3.10 -6.59 -9.61
N TRP A 156 -3.69 -7.41 -10.48
CA TRP A 156 -4.68 -8.40 -10.11
C TRP A 156 -4.23 -9.33 -8.97
N GLY A 157 -5.10 -9.49 -7.97
CA GLY A 157 -5.07 -10.44 -6.87
C GLY A 157 -4.01 -10.20 -5.80
N GLY A 158 -2.88 -9.58 -6.13
CA GLY A 158 -1.79 -9.31 -5.18
C GLY A 158 -1.45 -7.83 -5.05
N HIS A 159 -2.28 -6.94 -5.61
CA HIS A 159 -2.32 -5.49 -5.46
C HIS A 159 -1.05 -4.66 -5.62
N GLY A 160 0.08 -5.25 -6.02
CA GLY A 160 1.32 -4.53 -6.28
C GLY A 160 1.06 -3.29 -7.14
N SER A 161 1.43 -2.13 -6.59
CA SER A 161 1.15 -0.83 -7.20
C SER A 161 2.19 -0.51 -8.27
N LEU A 162 1.72 -0.05 -9.43
CA LEU A 162 2.55 0.20 -10.61
C LEU A 162 2.44 1.66 -11.04
N PRO A 163 3.55 2.39 -11.19
CA PRO A 163 3.53 3.73 -11.74
C PRO A 163 3.34 3.64 -13.27
N LEU A 164 2.86 4.70 -13.91
CA LEU A 164 2.83 4.75 -15.38
C LEU A 164 4.24 4.51 -15.96
N GLY A 165 4.38 3.70 -17.00
CA GLY A 165 5.68 3.35 -17.60
C GLY A 165 6.46 2.29 -16.82
N TRP A 166 5.79 1.50 -15.97
CA TRP A 166 6.39 0.41 -15.22
C TRP A 166 6.98 -0.70 -16.10
N GLU A 167 6.55 -0.81 -17.36
CA GLU A 167 6.87 -1.90 -18.28
C GLU A 167 8.36 -2.03 -18.56
N ARG A 168 9.09 -0.91 -18.49
CA ARG A 168 10.55 -0.86 -18.68
C ARG A 168 11.36 -1.07 -17.39
N LEU A 169 10.69 -1.14 -16.25
CA LEU A 169 11.35 -1.29 -14.95
C LEU A 169 11.70 -2.75 -14.69
N LYS A 170 12.83 -2.95 -14.02
CA LYS A 170 13.24 -4.25 -13.47
C LYS A 170 13.13 -4.15 -11.95
N PRO A 171 12.08 -4.71 -11.33
CA PRO A 171 11.83 -4.50 -9.92
C PRO A 171 12.90 -5.22 -9.07
N GLU A 172 13.49 -4.47 -8.14
CA GLU A 172 14.50 -4.96 -7.20
C GLU A 172 14.16 -4.50 -5.78
N ALA A 173 14.27 -5.42 -4.82
CA ALA A 173 14.19 -5.12 -3.41
C ALA A 173 15.59 -4.76 -2.90
N VAL A 174 15.72 -3.55 -2.35
CA VAL A 174 16.99 -3.01 -1.86
C VAL A 174 17.02 -3.08 -0.33
N TYR A 175 17.99 -3.82 0.21
CA TYR A 175 18.24 -3.93 1.64
C TYR A 175 19.52 -3.17 1.97
N GLU A 176 19.40 -1.84 2.10
CA GLU A 176 20.54 -0.92 2.28
C GLU A 176 21.44 -1.31 3.45
N LYS A 177 20.85 -1.69 4.60
CA LYS A 177 21.59 -2.06 5.82
C LYS A 177 22.57 -3.23 5.65
N ILE A 178 22.33 -4.10 4.68
CA ILE A 178 23.17 -5.27 4.40
C ILE A 178 23.72 -5.25 2.97
N GLY A 179 23.62 -4.11 2.27
CA GLY A 179 24.12 -3.93 0.90
C GLY A 179 23.54 -4.88 -0.14
N LYS A 180 22.38 -5.50 0.13
CA LYS A 180 21.85 -6.60 -0.70
C LYS A 180 20.74 -6.12 -1.62
N ARG A 181 20.80 -6.52 -2.89
CA ARG A 181 19.72 -6.33 -3.88
C ARG A 181 19.16 -7.68 -4.29
N LEU A 182 17.85 -7.83 -4.22
CA LEU A 182 17.15 -9.06 -4.62
C LEU A 182 16.21 -8.76 -5.77
N LYS A 183 16.31 -9.56 -6.84
CA LYS A 183 15.36 -9.48 -7.96
C LYS A 183 13.96 -9.82 -7.47
N VAL A 184 13.01 -8.94 -7.78
CA VAL A 184 11.59 -9.17 -7.57
C VAL A 184 10.99 -9.69 -8.88
N ARG A 185 10.03 -10.59 -8.78
CA ARG A 185 9.33 -11.11 -9.97
C ARG A 185 8.53 -9.99 -10.62
N ASN A 186 8.78 -9.73 -11.90
CA ASN A 186 8.05 -8.75 -12.69
C ASN A 186 6.62 -9.22 -13.05
N MET A 187 5.85 -8.35 -13.70
CA MET A 187 4.46 -8.64 -14.09
C MET A 187 4.31 -9.87 -14.98
N SER A 188 5.20 -10.09 -15.96
CA SER A 188 5.11 -11.27 -16.81
C SER A 188 5.35 -12.57 -16.04
N GLY A 189 6.34 -12.59 -15.13
CA GLY A 189 6.55 -13.73 -14.26
C GLY A 189 5.38 -13.96 -13.30
N ARG A 190 4.75 -12.88 -12.79
CA ARG A 190 3.58 -12.99 -11.92
C ARG A 190 2.37 -13.56 -12.67
N TYR A 191 2.12 -13.07 -13.88
CA TYR A 191 1.12 -13.63 -14.78
C TYR A 191 1.34 -15.13 -15.00
N GLN A 192 2.56 -15.56 -15.34
CA GLN A 192 2.87 -16.97 -15.57
C GLN A 192 2.57 -17.88 -14.36
N LYS A 193 2.70 -17.36 -13.13
CA LYS A 193 2.32 -18.10 -11.92
C LYS A 193 0.80 -18.10 -11.75
N LEU A 194 0.21 -16.92 -11.75
CA LEU A 194 -1.21 -16.72 -11.43
C LEU A 194 -2.13 -17.26 -12.53
N SER A 195 -1.68 -17.39 -13.77
CA SER A 195 -2.44 -18.03 -14.86
C SER A 195 -2.53 -19.55 -14.71
N LYS A 196 -1.60 -20.16 -13.97
CA LYS A 196 -1.62 -21.59 -13.62
C LYS A 196 -2.47 -21.83 -12.39
N SER A 197 -2.11 -21.20 -11.27
CA SER A 197 -2.87 -21.30 -10.02
C SER A 197 -2.46 -20.22 -9.03
N ILE A 198 -3.38 -19.88 -8.12
CA ILE A 198 -3.10 -19.14 -6.90
C ILE A 198 -2.32 -20.02 -5.91
N ARG A 199 -1.79 -19.45 -4.83
CA ARG A 199 -0.86 -20.19 -3.96
C ARG A 199 -1.49 -21.42 -3.30
N ASN A 200 -2.69 -21.25 -2.72
CA ASN A 200 -3.39 -22.28 -1.95
C ASN A 200 -4.88 -22.34 -2.36
N PRO A 201 -5.21 -22.85 -3.56
CA PRO A 201 -6.57 -22.79 -4.13
C PRO A 201 -7.62 -23.61 -3.37
N ASP A 202 -7.19 -24.56 -2.55
CA ASP A 202 -8.07 -25.43 -1.77
C ASP A 202 -8.13 -25.03 -0.29
N HIS A 203 -7.55 -23.88 0.08
CA HIS A 203 -7.67 -23.35 1.44
C HIS A 203 -9.15 -23.02 1.75
N PRO A 204 -9.70 -23.37 2.94
CA PRO A 204 -11.11 -23.14 3.25
C PRO A 204 -11.57 -21.68 3.08
N LEU A 205 -10.71 -20.72 3.42
CA LEU A 205 -11.00 -19.28 3.25
C LEU A 205 -10.95 -18.83 1.78
N ALA A 206 -10.24 -19.56 0.91
CA ALA A 206 -10.15 -19.29 -0.52
C ALA A 206 -11.20 -20.03 -1.36
N ARG A 207 -12.16 -20.73 -0.72
CA ARG A 207 -13.12 -21.61 -1.41
C ARG A 207 -13.87 -20.92 -2.57
N ASN A 208 -14.16 -19.64 -2.41
CA ASN A 208 -14.90 -18.83 -3.39
C ASN A 208 -14.00 -17.89 -4.19
N TRP A 209 -12.68 -17.93 -3.99
CA TRP A 209 -11.74 -17.06 -4.70
C TRP A 209 -11.49 -17.60 -6.12
N PRO A 210 -11.08 -16.72 -7.06
CA PRO A 210 -10.55 -17.17 -8.33
C PRO A 210 -9.35 -18.10 -8.11
N LYS A 211 -9.37 -19.30 -8.71
CA LYS A 211 -8.27 -20.26 -8.55
C LYS A 211 -7.03 -19.95 -9.39
N ARG A 212 -7.18 -19.07 -10.38
CA ARG A 212 -6.16 -18.59 -11.32
C ARG A 212 -6.72 -17.40 -12.10
N PHE A 213 -5.84 -16.60 -12.69
CA PHE A 213 -6.22 -15.62 -13.71
C PHE A 213 -6.53 -16.34 -15.03
N LYS A 214 -7.69 -16.08 -15.64
CA LYS A 214 -8.14 -16.83 -16.83
C LYS A 214 -7.78 -16.16 -18.15
N GLY A 215 -7.57 -14.85 -18.17
CA GLY A 215 -7.28 -14.08 -19.38
C GLY A 215 -5.84 -14.23 -19.92
N THR A 216 -5.59 -13.55 -21.03
CA THR A 216 -4.27 -13.40 -21.64
C THR A 216 -3.37 -12.49 -20.81
N TYR A 217 -2.09 -12.40 -21.14
CA TYR A 217 -1.20 -11.42 -20.49
C TYR A 217 -1.67 -9.98 -20.71
N LYS A 218 -2.25 -9.69 -21.88
CA LYS A 218 -2.81 -8.37 -22.20
C LYS A 218 -3.96 -8.02 -21.26
N ASP A 219 -4.82 -8.98 -20.96
CA ASP A 219 -5.93 -8.80 -20.02
C ASP A 219 -5.42 -8.66 -18.59
N PHE A 220 -4.35 -9.36 -18.21
CA PHE A 220 -3.74 -9.28 -16.88
C PHE A 220 -3.14 -7.90 -16.56
N ILE A 221 -2.65 -7.21 -17.59
CA ILE A 221 -2.11 -5.86 -17.46
C ILE A 221 -3.11 -4.79 -17.92
N ASP A 222 -4.37 -5.15 -18.17
CA ASP A 222 -5.42 -4.17 -18.35
C ASP A 222 -5.73 -3.53 -17.00
N PHE A 223 -5.62 -2.21 -16.95
CA PHE A 223 -5.90 -1.37 -15.78
C PHE A 223 -6.99 -0.37 -16.12
N SER A 224 -8.11 -0.87 -16.66
CA SER A 224 -9.24 -0.05 -17.11
C SER A 224 -10.29 0.20 -16.03
N GLN A 225 -10.30 -0.58 -14.94
CA GLN A 225 -11.22 -0.38 -13.82
C GLN A 225 -10.75 0.79 -12.95
N TYR A 226 -11.38 1.96 -13.11
CA TYR A 226 -11.03 3.15 -12.34
C TYR A 226 -11.61 3.11 -10.91
N ILE A 227 -10.78 3.44 -9.93
CA ILE A 227 -11.15 3.58 -8.52
C ILE A 227 -10.77 4.99 -8.06
N ASP A 228 -11.77 5.82 -7.78
CA ASP A 228 -11.54 7.18 -7.27
C ASP A 228 -11.19 7.16 -5.77
N SER A 229 -9.89 7.17 -5.47
CA SER A 229 -9.34 7.23 -4.11
C SER A 229 -9.90 8.38 -3.25
N ARG A 230 -10.29 9.50 -3.89
CA ARG A 230 -10.88 10.66 -3.20
C ARG A 230 -12.19 10.33 -2.51
N ARG A 231 -12.95 9.34 -2.99
CA ARG A 231 -14.22 8.91 -2.38
C ARG A 231 -14.00 8.40 -0.97
N LEU A 232 -12.98 7.57 -0.76
CA LEU A 232 -12.63 7.04 0.56
C LEU A 232 -12.11 8.14 1.49
N LEU A 233 -11.20 9.01 1.00
CA LEU A 233 -10.70 10.15 1.77
C LEU A 233 -11.81 11.09 2.24
N LYS A 234 -12.79 11.40 1.38
CA LYS A 234 -13.93 12.27 1.74
C LYS A 234 -14.84 11.60 2.77
N LYS A 235 -15.10 10.30 2.62
CA LYS A 235 -16.00 9.53 3.48
C LYS A 235 -15.41 9.30 4.87
N LYS A 236 -14.15 8.90 4.93
CA LYS A 236 -13.49 8.42 6.16
C LYS A 236 -12.61 9.47 6.82
N LYS A 237 -12.13 10.46 6.05
CA LYS A 237 -11.22 11.52 6.52
C LYS A 237 -10.00 10.97 7.27
N MET A 238 -9.51 9.79 6.88
CA MET A 238 -8.30 9.18 7.43
C MET A 238 -7.08 9.88 6.84
N VAL A 239 -6.82 11.07 7.36
CA VAL A 239 -5.63 11.89 7.05
C VAL A 239 -4.91 12.15 8.36
N ILE A 240 -3.60 11.92 8.38
CA ILE A 240 -2.74 12.03 9.55
C ILE A 240 -1.50 12.82 9.19
#